data_AF-A0AB36YA48-F1
#
_entry.id   AF-A0AB36YA48-F1
#
_cell.length_a   1.000
_cell.length_b   1.000
_cell.length_c   1.000
_cell.angle_alpha   90.00
_cell.angle_beta   90.00
_cell.angle_gamma   90.00
#
_symmetry.space_group_name_H-M   'P 1'
#
loop_
_entity.id
_entity.type
_entity.pdbx_description
1 polymer ?
#
loop_
_entity_poly.entity_id
_entity_poly.type
_entity_poly.pdbx_seq_one_letter_code
_entity_poly.pdbx_strand_id
1 'polypeptide(L)'
;MKFLYADTQDYVDPDYDFINDRNAPGRKRYWDDQYAHEMMTPVPYDGLLVSMSAVRPANGVANSKVRYSTSEQQRFLREGARKFLRLDGIQFKDTMVLGDCGAFAYVEHPTPAYSPSEVVEFYSDAGFTHGCSPDHIIFNCDSSNPPALSQSEDVLFRYEITLKNAQEFLRLVKEAEWPFEPLGAVQGWSPQSMANAAKQLEDMGYRYLAIGGLVPLKVDQIHEVLKELRAVLKPETNIHLLGFAKAENIHEFTGYGITSFDSTSPLIRAFKDAKCNYYMGNNTSKLDYYTAIRIPQAIENPRLMQGIKKGTLSAEELQIKEKAALLAIRDYDKNLLDFDSTLAVLVDYLRLTLSGSISSSIEMEKEIAKHVRLISPTLRDKPWQKCQCSICQSAGIETIIFRASNRNKRRGFHNLGVYHRHLQKTLELSKQ
;
A
#
# COMPACT_ATOMS: atom_id res chain seq x y z
N MET A 1 -6.51 6.32 16.29
CA MET A 1 -5.92 6.43 14.95
C MET A 1 -6.38 5.24 14.11
N LYS A 2 -7.06 5.47 12.98
CA LYS A 2 -7.51 4.43 12.04
C LYS A 2 -6.52 4.24 10.89
N PHE A 3 -6.19 3.01 10.54
CA PHE A 3 -5.38 2.68 9.37
C PHE A 3 -6.27 2.35 8.16
N LEU A 4 -6.14 3.14 7.09
CA LEU A 4 -6.81 2.90 5.83
C LEU A 4 -5.84 2.25 4.84
N TYR A 5 -6.28 1.18 4.20
CA TYR A 5 -5.56 0.65 3.05
C TYR A 5 -6.02 1.38 1.78
N ALA A 6 -5.09 2.04 1.10
CA ALA A 6 -5.36 2.67 -0.19
C ALA A 6 -5.46 1.58 -1.26
N ASP A 7 -6.66 1.40 -1.80
CA ASP A 7 -7.02 0.30 -2.69
C ASP A 7 -6.16 0.30 -3.96
N THR A 8 -5.69 -0.90 -4.30
CA THR A 8 -4.91 -1.17 -5.51
C THR A 8 -5.51 -2.27 -6.37
N GLN A 9 -6.77 -2.66 -6.12
CA GLN A 9 -7.44 -3.79 -6.78
C GLN A 9 -6.69 -5.12 -6.62
N ASP A 10 -6.12 -5.32 -5.43
CA ASP A 10 -5.45 -6.57 -5.09
C ASP A 10 -6.45 -7.58 -4.56
N TYR A 11 -6.78 -8.53 -5.43
CA TYR A 11 -7.53 -9.73 -5.10
C TYR A 11 -6.68 -10.97 -5.35
N VAL A 12 -6.99 -12.05 -4.63
CA VAL A 12 -6.37 -13.35 -4.83
C VAL A 12 -7.43 -14.43 -5.02
N ASP A 13 -7.08 -15.45 -5.78
CA ASP A 13 -7.92 -16.62 -5.99
C ASP A 13 -7.84 -17.49 -4.73
N PRO A 14 -8.93 -17.67 -3.94
CA PRO A 14 -8.89 -18.48 -2.72
C PRO A 14 -8.51 -19.94 -3.00
N ASP A 15 -8.86 -20.48 -4.17
CA ASP A 15 -8.64 -21.86 -4.58
C ASP A 15 -7.38 -22.04 -5.44
N TYR A 16 -6.44 -21.09 -5.38
CA TYR A 16 -5.19 -21.14 -6.12
C TYR A 16 -4.40 -22.42 -5.86
N ASP A 17 -4.10 -23.16 -6.93
CA ASP A 17 -3.31 -24.38 -6.88
C ASP A 17 -1.81 -24.02 -6.78
N PHE A 18 -1.30 -23.98 -5.54
CA PHE A 18 0.10 -23.70 -5.27
C PHE A 18 1.06 -24.76 -5.86
N ILE A 19 0.60 -26.00 -6.05
CA ILE A 19 1.46 -27.07 -6.58
C ILE A 19 1.74 -26.83 -8.07
N ASN A 20 0.70 -26.48 -8.83
CA ASN A 20 0.79 -26.31 -10.28
C ASN A 20 0.85 -24.84 -10.74
N ASP A 21 0.89 -23.87 -9.83
CA ASP A 21 0.98 -22.44 -10.11
C ASP A 21 -0.15 -21.90 -11.01
N ARG A 22 -1.39 -22.34 -10.77
CA ARG A 22 -2.54 -21.96 -11.60
C ARG A 22 -3.73 -21.57 -10.77
N ASN A 23 -4.52 -20.66 -11.34
CA ASN A 23 -5.83 -20.33 -10.80
C ASN A 23 -6.83 -21.48 -11.03
N ALA A 24 -7.92 -21.45 -10.28
CA ALA A 24 -9.04 -22.38 -10.46
C ALA A 24 -9.59 -22.34 -11.91
N PRO A 25 -9.92 -23.51 -12.51
CA PRO A 25 -10.56 -23.56 -13.83
C PRO A 25 -11.86 -22.76 -13.85
N GLY A 26 -12.07 -21.95 -14.89
CA GLY A 26 -13.29 -21.14 -15.03
C GLY A 26 -13.34 -19.88 -14.16
N ARG A 27 -12.29 -19.60 -13.37
CA ARG A 27 -12.17 -18.41 -12.53
C ARG A 27 -12.46 -17.13 -13.31
N LYS A 28 -13.36 -16.32 -12.76
CA LYS A 28 -13.62 -14.94 -13.14
C LYS A 28 -13.01 -14.03 -12.09
N ARG A 29 -11.99 -13.28 -12.52
CA ARG A 29 -11.37 -12.23 -11.70
C ARG A 29 -12.46 -11.30 -11.16
N TYR A 30 -12.23 -10.75 -9.97
CA TYR A 30 -13.23 -10.09 -9.14
C TYR A 30 -14.21 -11.09 -8.52
N TRP A 31 -15.06 -11.77 -9.30
CA TRP A 31 -16.19 -12.57 -8.76
C TRP A 31 -15.74 -13.70 -7.85
N ASP A 32 -14.76 -14.48 -8.30
CA ASP A 32 -14.28 -15.65 -7.55
C ASP A 32 -13.09 -15.31 -6.65
N ASP A 33 -12.48 -14.14 -6.84
CA ASP A 33 -11.37 -13.70 -5.99
C ASP A 33 -11.85 -13.07 -4.69
N GLN A 34 -10.95 -12.99 -3.71
CA GLN A 34 -11.21 -12.36 -2.42
C GLN A 34 -10.25 -11.20 -2.14
N TYR A 35 -10.78 -10.14 -1.53
CA TYR A 35 -10.02 -9.06 -0.93
C TYR A 35 -9.35 -9.48 0.37
N ALA A 36 -8.38 -8.69 0.83
CA ALA A 36 -7.72 -8.91 2.11
C ALA A 36 -8.70 -8.97 3.31
N HIS A 37 -9.73 -8.12 3.34
CA HIS A 37 -10.74 -8.09 4.40
C HIS A 37 -11.72 -9.28 4.37
N GLU A 38 -11.84 -9.98 3.24
CA GLU A 38 -12.61 -11.21 3.14
C GLU A 38 -11.79 -12.42 3.60
N MET A 39 -10.47 -12.42 3.34
CA MET A 39 -9.58 -13.54 3.66
C MET A 39 -9.04 -13.55 5.09
N MET A 40 -9.03 -12.40 5.77
CA MET A 40 -8.33 -12.24 7.04
C MET A 40 -9.28 -11.97 8.19
N THR A 41 -9.09 -12.71 9.27
CA THR A 41 -9.73 -12.46 10.57
C THR A 41 -8.64 -12.35 11.65
N PRO A 42 -8.55 -11.24 12.40
CA PRO A 42 -9.32 -10.00 12.20
C PRO A 42 -8.96 -9.30 10.87
N VAL A 43 -9.84 -8.38 10.45
CA VAL A 43 -9.68 -7.56 9.24
C VAL A 43 -8.36 -6.78 9.30
N PRO A 44 -7.58 -6.66 8.21
CA PRO A 44 -6.20 -6.19 8.26
C PRO A 44 -6.05 -4.66 8.16
N TYR A 45 -7.14 -3.89 8.33
CA TYR A 45 -7.21 -2.43 8.31
C TYR A 45 -8.58 -1.95 8.82
N ASP A 46 -8.68 -0.67 9.16
CA ASP A 46 -9.91 -0.04 9.71
C ASP A 46 -10.80 0.59 8.63
N GLY A 47 -10.27 0.73 7.41
CA GLY A 47 -10.97 1.33 6.27
C GLY A 47 -10.24 1.18 4.96
N LEU A 48 -10.89 1.64 3.89
CA LEU A 48 -10.32 1.71 2.55
C LEU A 48 -10.30 3.16 2.06
N LEU A 49 -9.25 3.51 1.32
CA LEU A 49 -9.20 4.73 0.52
C LEU A 49 -9.27 4.35 -0.96
N VAL A 50 -10.18 4.96 -1.71
CA VAL A 50 -10.29 4.77 -3.17
C VAL A 50 -10.06 6.09 -3.88
N SER A 51 -9.11 6.08 -4.79
CA SER A 51 -8.76 7.24 -5.59
C SER A 51 -9.66 7.36 -6.82
N MET A 52 -10.30 8.51 -7.02
CA MET A 52 -11.11 8.84 -8.19
C MET A 52 -10.30 8.66 -9.46
N SER A 53 -9.02 9.05 -9.51
CA SER A 53 -8.17 8.84 -10.69
C SER A 53 -7.91 7.37 -11.04
N ALA A 54 -8.10 6.45 -10.10
CA ALA A 54 -8.04 5.03 -10.40
C ALA A 54 -9.34 4.53 -11.05
N VAL A 55 -10.48 5.19 -10.79
CA VAL A 55 -11.83 4.77 -11.19
C VAL A 55 -12.33 5.52 -12.44
N ARG A 56 -12.23 6.85 -12.45
CA ARG A 56 -12.64 7.73 -13.55
C ARG A 56 -11.39 8.21 -14.31
N PRO A 57 -11.32 8.05 -15.63
CA PRO A 57 -10.28 8.69 -16.43
C PRO A 57 -10.47 10.20 -16.44
N ALA A 58 -9.38 10.95 -16.60
CA ALA A 58 -9.41 12.39 -16.84
C ALA A 58 -8.54 12.77 -18.03
N ASN A 59 -8.92 13.85 -18.71
CA ASN A 59 -8.14 14.37 -19.84
C ASN A 59 -6.71 14.72 -19.40
N GLY A 60 -5.73 14.24 -20.17
CA GLY A 60 -4.30 14.41 -19.88
C GLY A 60 -3.71 13.41 -18.88
N VAL A 61 -4.54 12.74 -18.07
CA VAL A 61 -4.05 11.72 -17.13
C VAL A 61 -3.74 10.43 -17.88
N ALA A 62 -2.54 9.90 -17.69
CA ALA A 62 -2.13 8.68 -18.37
C ALA A 62 -3.04 7.50 -18.03
N ASN A 63 -3.48 6.74 -19.04
CA ASN A 63 -4.33 5.55 -18.86
C ASN A 63 -3.73 4.50 -17.90
N SER A 64 -2.40 4.48 -17.72
CA SER A 64 -1.73 3.61 -16.74
C SER A 64 -2.05 3.93 -15.28
N LYS A 65 -2.66 5.10 -15.00
CA LYS A 65 -3.12 5.52 -13.68
C LYS A 65 -4.55 5.05 -13.39
N VAL A 66 -5.34 4.76 -14.42
CA VAL A 66 -6.68 4.19 -14.31
C VAL A 66 -6.54 2.68 -14.12
N ARG A 67 -7.08 2.16 -13.01
CA ARG A 67 -7.00 0.73 -12.67
C ARG A 67 -8.29 -0.01 -12.96
N TYR A 68 -9.41 0.69 -12.90
CA TYR A 68 -10.74 0.13 -13.10
C TYR A 68 -11.05 0.13 -14.61
N SER A 69 -11.51 -1.02 -15.12
CA SER A 69 -12.08 -1.09 -16.46
C SER A 69 -13.37 -0.27 -16.53
N THR A 70 -13.81 0.09 -17.73
CA THR A 70 -15.09 0.79 -17.94
C THR A 70 -16.26 0.02 -17.31
N SER A 71 -16.28 -1.31 -17.43
CA SER A 71 -17.33 -2.13 -16.82
C SER A 71 -17.31 -2.08 -15.29
N GLU A 72 -16.12 -2.06 -14.68
CA GLU A 72 -15.97 -1.93 -13.23
C GLU A 72 -16.34 -0.54 -12.76
N GLN A 73 -15.94 0.51 -13.46
CA GLN A 73 -16.33 1.89 -13.18
C GLN A 73 -17.86 2.04 -13.18
N GLN A 74 -18.54 1.56 -14.23
CA GLN A 74 -20.00 1.63 -14.33
C GLN A 74 -20.69 0.86 -13.19
N ARG A 75 -20.16 -0.32 -12.83
CA ARG A 75 -20.67 -1.07 -11.68
C ARG A 75 -20.41 -0.33 -10.37
N PHE A 76 -19.22 0.23 -10.17
CA PHE A 76 -18.83 0.97 -8.97
C PHE A 76 -19.78 2.14 -8.71
N LEU A 77 -20.09 2.92 -9.74
CA LEU A 77 -21.01 4.05 -9.65
C LEU A 77 -22.47 3.61 -9.45
N ARG A 78 -22.90 2.49 -10.05
CA ARG A 78 -24.27 2.01 -9.92
C ARG A 78 -24.57 1.31 -8.59
N GLU A 79 -23.62 0.53 -8.09
CA GLU A 79 -23.80 -0.28 -6.87
C GLU A 79 -23.31 0.43 -5.61
N GLY A 80 -22.49 1.47 -5.77
CA GLY A 80 -21.80 2.14 -4.68
C GLY A 80 -20.51 1.43 -4.26
N ALA A 81 -19.57 2.20 -3.73
CA ALA A 81 -18.25 1.78 -3.29
C ALA A 81 -18.33 0.64 -2.28
N ARG A 82 -19.25 0.72 -1.30
CA ARG A 82 -19.38 -0.31 -0.25
C ARG A 82 -19.69 -1.68 -0.83
N LYS A 83 -20.74 -1.79 -1.66
CA LYS A 83 -21.13 -3.07 -2.27
C LYS A 83 -20.09 -3.54 -3.27
N PHE A 84 -19.55 -2.64 -4.09
CA PHE A 84 -18.50 -2.97 -5.04
C PHE A 84 -17.25 -3.56 -4.34
N LEU A 85 -16.84 -2.97 -3.22
CA LEU A 85 -15.69 -3.39 -2.42
C LEU A 85 -16.04 -4.51 -1.42
N ARG A 86 -17.27 -5.05 -1.45
CA ARG A 86 -17.76 -6.14 -0.58
C ARG A 86 -17.73 -5.82 0.92
N LEU A 87 -18.03 -4.57 1.24
CA LEU A 87 -18.16 -4.03 2.59
C LEU A 87 -19.63 -3.86 3.01
N ASP A 88 -20.56 -4.60 2.41
CA ASP A 88 -22.00 -4.55 2.69
C ASP A 88 -22.45 -5.50 3.82
N GLY A 89 -21.56 -6.39 4.28
CA GLY A 89 -21.78 -7.21 5.47
C GLY A 89 -21.87 -6.41 6.78
N ILE A 90 -22.65 -6.91 7.75
CA ILE A 90 -22.87 -6.24 9.05
C ILE A 90 -21.56 -5.98 9.82
N GLN A 91 -20.56 -6.86 9.65
CA GLN A 91 -19.25 -6.74 10.26
C GLN A 91 -18.45 -5.53 9.75
N PHE A 92 -18.83 -4.99 8.59
CA PHE A 92 -18.17 -3.84 7.96
C PHE A 92 -18.98 -2.54 8.10
N LYS A 93 -20.13 -2.55 8.78
CA LYS A 93 -21.05 -1.39 8.82
C LYS A 93 -20.37 -0.06 9.17
N ASP A 94 -19.37 -0.11 10.07
CA ASP A 94 -18.63 1.06 10.56
C ASP A 94 -17.29 1.29 9.82
N THR A 95 -16.97 0.47 8.81
CA THR A 95 -15.76 0.59 8.00
C THR A 95 -15.77 1.91 7.23
N MET A 96 -14.70 2.68 7.40
CA MET A 96 -14.50 3.94 6.69
C MET A 96 -14.18 3.65 5.21
N VAL A 97 -14.88 4.33 4.30
CA VAL A 97 -14.59 4.31 2.86
C VAL A 97 -14.35 5.77 2.46
N LEU A 98 -13.07 6.10 2.29
CA LEU A 98 -12.59 7.46 2.02
C LEU A 98 -12.33 7.63 0.53
N GLY A 99 -12.92 8.67 -0.06
CA GLY A 99 -12.63 9.11 -1.41
C GLY A 99 -11.41 10.03 -1.43
N ASP A 100 -10.50 9.79 -2.37
CA ASP A 100 -9.36 10.66 -2.69
C ASP A 100 -9.43 11.07 -4.17
N CYS A 101 -8.99 12.27 -4.52
CA CYS A 101 -8.99 12.72 -5.92
C CYS A 101 -7.90 12.02 -6.75
N GLY A 102 -6.83 11.55 -6.09
CA GLY A 102 -5.69 10.93 -6.77
C GLY A 102 -4.71 11.93 -7.36
N ALA A 103 -4.38 13.00 -6.62
CA ALA A 103 -3.53 14.08 -7.11
C ALA A 103 -2.15 13.65 -7.62
N PHE A 104 -1.64 12.51 -7.17
CA PHE A 104 -0.43 11.88 -7.72
C PHE A 104 -0.54 11.51 -9.22
N ALA A 105 -1.75 11.32 -9.74
CA ALA A 105 -1.98 10.98 -11.14
C ALA A 105 -1.86 12.19 -12.08
N TYR A 106 -2.08 13.40 -11.56
CA TYR A 106 -2.11 14.65 -12.34
C TYR A 106 -1.16 15.73 -11.80
N VAL A 107 -0.19 15.37 -10.95
CA VAL A 107 0.72 16.36 -10.33
C VAL A 107 1.54 17.18 -11.33
N GLU A 108 1.79 16.62 -12.52
CA GLU A 108 2.49 17.28 -13.64
C GLU A 108 1.57 18.17 -14.49
N HIS A 109 0.26 18.16 -14.24
CA HIS A 109 -0.67 19.05 -14.92
C HIS A 109 -0.57 20.47 -14.34
N PRO A 110 -0.94 21.50 -15.13
CA PRO A 110 -0.97 22.87 -14.63
C PRO A 110 -2.13 23.14 -13.65
N THR A 111 -3.17 22.30 -13.64
CA THR A 111 -4.33 22.42 -12.75
C THR A 111 -4.85 21.05 -12.35
N PRO A 112 -5.62 20.93 -11.24
CA PRO A 112 -6.21 19.66 -10.83
C PRO A 112 -7.09 19.06 -11.93
N ALA A 113 -7.06 17.74 -12.06
CA ALA A 113 -7.76 17.05 -13.16
C ALA A 113 -9.29 16.98 -12.99
N TYR A 114 -9.79 17.23 -11.78
CA TYR A 114 -11.21 17.15 -11.45
C TYR A 114 -11.67 18.45 -10.79
N SER A 115 -12.82 18.95 -11.21
CA SER A 115 -13.49 20.08 -10.57
C SER A 115 -14.14 19.67 -9.24
N PRO A 116 -14.35 20.61 -8.29
CA PRO A 116 -15.08 20.32 -7.06
C PRO A 116 -16.45 19.65 -7.28
N SER A 117 -17.22 20.06 -8.30
CA SER A 117 -18.53 19.47 -8.61
C SER A 117 -18.44 18.02 -9.05
N GLU A 118 -17.48 17.68 -9.91
CA GLU A 118 -17.27 16.29 -10.36
C GLU A 118 -16.86 15.38 -9.21
N VAL A 119 -16.09 15.91 -8.25
CA VAL A 119 -15.66 15.16 -7.08
C VAL A 119 -16.82 14.93 -6.10
N VAL A 120 -17.66 15.95 -5.85
CA VAL A 120 -18.86 15.79 -5.01
C VAL A 120 -19.84 14.79 -5.63
N GLU A 121 -20.11 14.88 -6.93
CA GLU A 121 -20.95 13.93 -7.66
C GLU A 121 -20.40 12.51 -7.50
N PHE A 122 -19.11 12.31 -7.78
CA PHE A 122 -18.48 10.99 -7.68
C PHE A 122 -18.60 10.38 -6.28
N TYR A 123 -18.30 11.15 -5.24
CA TYR A 123 -18.37 10.64 -3.87
C TYR A 123 -19.79 10.36 -3.41
N SER A 124 -20.75 11.18 -3.82
CA SER A 124 -22.17 11.04 -3.48
C SER A 124 -22.78 9.83 -4.18
N ASP A 125 -22.61 9.71 -5.50
CA ASP A 125 -23.14 8.60 -6.30
C ASP A 125 -22.57 7.26 -5.85
N ALA A 126 -21.28 7.22 -5.54
CA ALA A 126 -20.63 6.01 -5.06
C ALA A 126 -20.86 5.74 -3.56
N GLY A 127 -21.55 6.61 -2.82
CA GLY A 127 -21.87 6.40 -1.41
C GLY A 127 -20.64 6.25 -0.51
N PHE A 128 -19.64 7.11 -0.69
CA PHE A 128 -18.49 7.20 0.21
C PHE A 128 -18.92 7.67 1.60
N THR A 129 -18.19 7.28 2.65
CA THR A 129 -18.47 7.81 4.01
C THR A 129 -17.71 9.09 4.28
N HIS A 130 -16.56 9.27 3.65
CA HIS A 130 -15.70 10.44 3.76
C HIS A 130 -15.13 10.80 2.38
N GLY A 131 -14.83 12.08 2.11
CA GLY A 131 -14.31 12.51 0.81
C GLY A 131 -13.35 13.68 0.89
N CYS A 132 -12.16 13.56 0.29
CA CYS A 132 -11.15 14.61 0.24
C CYS A 132 -11.44 15.62 -0.88
N SER A 133 -11.38 16.91 -0.57
CA SER A 133 -11.51 18.00 -1.54
C SER A 133 -10.39 17.95 -2.59
N PRO A 134 -10.65 18.31 -3.86
CA PRO A 134 -9.61 18.30 -4.89
C PRO A 134 -8.46 19.27 -4.62
N ASP A 135 -7.24 18.74 -4.63
CA ASP A 135 -6.01 19.45 -4.32
C ASP A 135 -5.00 19.41 -5.47
N HIS A 136 -3.94 20.21 -5.31
CA HIS A 136 -2.76 20.18 -6.17
C HIS A 136 -1.49 20.01 -5.32
N ILE A 137 -0.84 18.84 -5.42
CA ILE A 137 0.26 18.48 -4.51
C ILE A 137 1.44 19.45 -4.61
N ILE A 138 1.93 19.85 -3.44
CA ILE A 138 3.23 20.50 -3.23
C ILE A 138 4.14 19.50 -2.52
N PHE A 139 5.21 19.05 -3.18
CA PHE A 139 6.13 18.05 -2.61
C PHE A 139 7.25 18.65 -1.75
N ASN A 140 7.62 19.90 -2.02
CA ASN A 140 8.72 20.52 -1.33
C ASN A 140 8.22 21.02 0.03
N CYS A 141 8.85 20.61 1.12
CA CYS A 141 8.57 21.12 2.46
C CYS A 141 9.89 21.55 3.10
N ASP A 142 10.08 22.86 3.20
CA ASP A 142 11.28 23.48 3.75
C ASP A 142 11.04 23.87 5.22
N SER A 143 11.76 23.19 6.10
CA SER A 143 11.72 23.39 7.56
C SER A 143 12.21 24.78 8.00
N SER A 144 12.90 25.53 7.13
CA SER A 144 13.31 26.92 7.42
C SER A 144 12.16 27.93 7.37
N ASN A 145 10.95 27.50 6.96
CA ASN A 145 9.77 28.33 6.82
C ASN A 145 9.99 29.57 5.93
N PRO A 146 10.44 29.40 4.67
CA PRO A 146 10.63 30.51 3.77
C PRO A 146 9.30 31.25 3.49
N PRO A 147 9.31 32.58 3.37
CA PRO A 147 8.12 33.38 3.13
C PRO A 147 7.50 33.06 1.75
N ALA A 148 6.21 33.32 1.57
CA ALA A 148 5.51 33.12 0.30
C ALA A 148 6.19 33.84 -0.88
N LEU A 149 6.73 35.04 -0.65
CA LEU A 149 7.43 35.86 -1.65
C LEU A 149 8.70 35.19 -2.23
N SER A 150 9.26 34.18 -1.57
CA SER A 150 10.42 33.44 -2.10
C SER A 150 10.06 32.13 -2.81
N GLN A 151 8.76 31.80 -2.91
CA GLN A 151 8.29 30.61 -3.61
C GLN A 151 8.07 30.90 -5.09
N SER A 152 8.08 29.84 -5.90
CA SER A 152 7.72 29.95 -7.32
C SER A 152 6.23 30.23 -7.49
N GLU A 153 5.87 30.83 -8.63
CA GLU A 153 4.47 31.05 -9.01
C GLU A 153 3.65 29.75 -9.02
N ASP A 154 4.24 28.63 -9.45
CA ASP A 154 3.58 27.31 -9.44
C ASP A 154 3.26 26.84 -8.01
N VAL A 155 4.17 27.00 -7.04
CA VAL A 155 3.93 26.59 -5.65
C VAL A 155 2.82 27.42 -5.02
N LEU A 156 2.83 28.75 -5.24
CA LEU A 156 1.79 29.66 -4.75
C LEU A 156 0.44 29.35 -5.42
N PHE A 157 0.43 29.12 -6.73
CA PHE A 157 -0.76 28.74 -7.46
C PHE A 157 -1.38 27.44 -6.91
N ARG A 158 -0.56 26.39 -6.70
CA ARG A 158 -1.00 25.11 -6.13
C ARG A 158 -1.61 25.25 -4.74
N TYR A 159 -1.03 26.11 -3.91
CA TYR A 159 -1.54 26.43 -2.59
C TYR A 159 -2.91 27.12 -2.67
N GLU A 160 -3.02 28.17 -3.49
CA GLU A 160 -4.25 28.95 -3.65
C GLU A 160 -5.38 28.15 -4.30
N ILE A 161 -5.10 27.40 -5.37
CA ILE A 161 -6.11 26.59 -6.06
C ILE A 161 -6.65 25.47 -5.15
N THR A 162 -5.80 24.90 -4.29
CA THR A 162 -6.23 23.89 -3.31
C THR A 162 -7.22 24.48 -2.30
N LEU A 163 -6.94 25.66 -1.75
CA LEU A 163 -7.85 26.35 -0.82
C LEU A 163 -9.16 26.77 -1.51
N LYS A 164 -9.06 27.30 -2.74
CA LYS A 164 -10.24 27.70 -3.54
C LYS A 164 -11.14 26.49 -3.85
N ASN A 165 -10.55 25.37 -4.24
CA ASN A 165 -11.28 24.14 -4.48
C ASN A 165 -11.92 23.60 -3.20
N ALA A 166 -11.22 23.63 -2.07
CA ALA A 166 -11.78 23.22 -0.79
C ALA A 166 -12.97 24.11 -0.36
N GLN A 167 -12.91 25.41 -0.58
CA GLN A 167 -14.01 26.32 -0.29
C GLN A 167 -15.26 25.99 -1.11
N GLU A 168 -15.11 25.75 -2.41
CA GLU A 168 -16.19 25.40 -3.31
C GLU A 168 -16.75 23.99 -3.03
N PHE A 169 -15.85 23.03 -2.79
CA PHE A 169 -16.21 21.66 -2.42
C PHE A 169 -17.09 21.63 -1.17
N LEU A 170 -16.73 22.36 -0.12
CA LEU A 170 -17.53 22.43 1.09
C LEU A 170 -18.91 23.06 0.87
N ARG A 171 -19.01 24.09 0.01
CA ARG A 171 -20.28 24.70 -0.36
C ARG A 171 -21.20 23.69 -1.04
N LEU A 172 -20.68 22.96 -2.02
CA LEU A 172 -21.41 21.93 -2.76
C LEU A 172 -21.85 20.76 -1.86
N VAL A 173 -20.98 20.31 -0.94
CA VAL A 173 -21.33 19.26 0.04
C VAL A 173 -22.46 19.71 0.98
N LYS A 174 -22.44 20.98 1.41
CA LYS A 174 -23.53 21.56 2.23
C LYS A 174 -24.85 21.63 1.45
N GLU A 175 -24.81 22.03 0.19
CA GLU A 175 -26.00 22.08 -0.69
C GLU A 175 -26.59 20.71 -0.98
N ALA A 176 -25.75 19.67 -1.01
CA ALA A 176 -26.16 18.28 -1.15
C ALA A 176 -26.59 17.63 0.20
N GLU A 177 -26.79 18.42 1.27
CA GLU A 177 -27.21 17.96 2.59
C GLU A 177 -26.23 16.98 3.27
N TRP A 178 -24.93 17.20 3.09
CA TRP A 178 -23.86 16.41 3.74
C TRP A 178 -23.91 14.91 3.45
N PRO A 179 -23.83 14.48 2.18
CA PRO A 179 -23.92 13.06 1.80
C PRO A 179 -22.74 12.21 2.34
N PHE A 180 -21.64 12.87 2.72
CA PHE A 180 -20.44 12.27 3.33
C PHE A 180 -19.73 13.32 4.21
N GLU A 181 -18.79 12.89 5.08
CA GLU A 181 -17.96 13.84 5.85
C GLU A 181 -16.82 14.39 4.96
N PRO A 182 -16.78 15.70 4.67
CA PRO A 182 -15.78 16.27 3.79
C PRO A 182 -14.44 16.49 4.52
N LEU A 183 -13.35 16.14 3.86
CA LEU A 183 -11.99 16.40 4.32
C LEU A 183 -11.38 17.54 3.50
N GLY A 184 -10.93 18.60 4.18
CA GLY A 184 -10.22 19.71 3.57
C GLY A 184 -8.76 19.33 3.33
N ALA A 185 -8.32 19.32 2.07
CA ALA A 185 -6.95 18.98 1.72
C ALA A 185 -5.99 20.12 2.10
N VAL A 186 -4.98 19.81 2.92
CA VAL A 186 -3.91 20.73 3.32
C VAL A 186 -2.71 20.47 2.44
N GLN A 187 -2.26 21.53 1.75
CA GLN A 187 -0.99 21.58 1.03
C GLN A 187 -0.19 22.80 1.51
N GLY A 188 1.12 22.75 1.37
CA GLY A 188 2.00 23.84 1.76
C GLY A 188 3.45 23.50 1.47
N TRP A 189 4.32 24.50 1.50
CA TRP A 189 5.74 24.36 1.21
C TRP A 189 6.63 24.35 2.46
N SER A 190 6.03 24.40 3.65
CA SER A 190 6.72 24.46 4.94
C SER A 190 5.74 24.12 6.08
N PRO A 191 6.23 23.75 7.28
CA PRO A 191 5.38 23.56 8.46
C PRO A 191 4.42 24.73 8.71
N GLN A 192 4.90 25.98 8.64
CA GLN A 192 4.08 27.16 8.89
C GLN A 192 3.02 27.39 7.80
N SER A 193 3.36 27.21 6.52
CA SER A 193 2.38 27.38 5.43
C SER A 193 1.29 26.31 5.47
N MET A 194 1.65 25.06 5.80
CA MET A 194 0.67 24.00 6.01
C MET A 194 -0.25 24.29 7.21
N ALA A 195 0.29 24.81 8.32
CA ALA A 195 -0.50 25.24 9.47
C ALA A 195 -1.47 26.39 9.11
N ASN A 196 -1.01 27.37 8.33
CA ASN A 196 -1.86 28.46 7.85
C ASN A 196 -3.01 27.96 6.95
N ALA A 197 -2.73 27.03 6.02
CA ALA A 197 -3.77 26.42 5.19
C ALA A 197 -4.77 25.64 6.04
N ALA A 198 -4.28 24.83 6.98
CA ALA A 198 -5.14 24.06 7.88
C ALA A 198 -6.05 24.96 8.72
N LYS A 199 -5.51 26.08 9.23
CA LYS A 199 -6.30 27.04 9.99
C LYS A 199 -7.40 27.69 9.14
N GLN A 200 -7.08 28.07 7.91
CA GLN A 200 -8.07 28.59 6.97
C GLN A 200 -9.18 27.57 6.69
N LEU A 201 -8.84 26.30 6.47
CA LEU A 201 -9.84 25.25 6.26
C LEU A 201 -10.73 25.03 7.50
N GLU A 202 -10.15 25.06 8.71
CA GLU A 202 -10.93 25.00 9.95
C GLU A 202 -11.90 26.19 10.05
N ASP A 203 -11.46 27.39 9.69
CA ASP A 203 -12.28 28.61 9.69
C ASP A 203 -13.38 28.59 8.61
N MET A 204 -13.16 27.90 7.48
CA MET A 204 -14.21 27.61 6.47
C MET A 204 -15.31 26.68 7.01
N GLY A 205 -15.02 25.94 8.09
CA GLY A 205 -15.93 25.02 8.76
C GLY A 205 -15.63 23.53 8.54
N TYR A 206 -14.45 23.17 8.04
CA TYR A 206 -14.02 21.77 8.02
C TYR A 206 -13.74 21.28 9.45
N ARG A 207 -14.20 20.05 9.74
CA ARG A 207 -13.91 19.35 11.01
C ARG A 207 -12.87 18.24 10.86
N TYR A 208 -12.51 17.95 9.62
CA TYR A 208 -11.57 16.90 9.25
C TYR A 208 -10.67 17.44 8.14
N LEU A 209 -9.36 17.36 8.35
CA LEU A 209 -8.35 17.82 7.40
C LEU A 209 -7.52 16.64 6.89
N ALA A 210 -7.22 16.63 5.59
CA ALA A 210 -6.33 15.64 4.97
C ALA A 210 -4.98 16.29 4.67
N ILE A 211 -3.93 15.87 5.36
CA ILE A 211 -2.60 16.47 5.26
C ILE A 211 -1.84 15.81 4.09
N GLY A 212 -1.71 16.56 3.00
CA GLY A 212 -1.00 16.18 1.79
C GLY A 212 0.50 16.50 1.86
N GLY A 213 1.23 16.16 0.79
CA GLY A 213 2.66 16.50 0.65
C GLY A 213 3.63 15.71 1.54
N LEU A 214 3.13 14.79 2.39
CA LEU A 214 3.94 14.11 3.40
C LEU A 214 4.82 12.97 2.86
N VAL A 215 4.47 12.38 1.72
CA VAL A 215 5.14 11.19 1.15
C VAL A 215 6.67 11.32 1.04
N PRO A 216 7.24 12.41 0.49
CA PRO A 216 8.70 12.56 0.39
C PRO A 216 9.39 12.89 1.73
N LEU A 217 8.64 13.25 2.76
CA LEU A 217 9.21 13.83 3.98
C LEU A 217 9.87 12.78 4.90
N LYS A 218 10.87 13.24 5.65
CA LYS A 218 11.48 12.48 6.74
C LYS A 218 10.63 12.56 8.00
N VAL A 219 10.85 11.63 8.93
CA VAL A 219 10.11 11.53 10.21
C VAL A 219 10.17 12.87 10.97
N ASP A 220 11.36 13.45 11.13
CA ASP A 220 11.55 14.73 11.84
C ASP A 220 10.76 15.89 11.23
N GLN A 221 10.71 15.97 9.89
CA GLN A 221 9.94 17.01 9.20
C GLN A 221 8.43 16.83 9.38
N ILE A 222 7.94 15.58 9.41
CA ILE A 222 6.52 15.32 9.70
C ILE A 222 6.20 15.74 11.15
N HIS A 223 7.12 15.53 12.11
CA HIS A 223 6.94 16.05 13.47
C HIS A 223 6.84 17.58 13.53
N GLU A 224 7.67 18.30 12.77
CA GLU A 224 7.60 19.76 12.67
C GLU A 224 6.25 20.21 12.11
N VAL A 225 5.80 19.62 11.00
CA VAL A 225 4.49 19.92 10.39
C VAL A 225 3.35 19.69 11.40
N LEU A 226 3.34 18.54 12.09
CA LEU A 226 2.28 18.22 13.04
C LEU A 226 2.29 19.10 14.30
N LYS A 227 3.48 19.55 14.75
CA LYS A 227 3.60 20.52 15.85
C LYS A 227 2.96 21.85 15.47
N GLU A 228 3.29 22.39 14.30
CA GLU A 228 2.73 23.65 13.81
C GLU A 228 1.22 23.57 13.59
N LEU A 229 0.73 22.47 13.00
CA LEU A 229 -0.70 22.21 12.85
C LEU A 229 -1.43 22.22 14.20
N ARG A 230 -0.90 21.51 15.20
CA ARG A 230 -1.54 21.43 16.53
C ARG A 230 -1.39 22.69 17.37
N ALA A 231 -0.46 23.58 17.04
CA ALA A 231 -0.36 24.89 17.69
C ALA A 231 -1.51 25.83 17.29
N VAL A 232 -2.09 25.66 16.10
CA VAL A 232 -3.11 26.58 15.55
C VAL A 232 -4.52 25.99 15.48
N LEU A 233 -4.64 24.66 15.37
CA LEU A 233 -5.91 23.96 15.24
C LEU A 233 -6.55 23.67 16.60
N LYS A 234 -7.88 23.57 16.62
CA LYS A 234 -8.62 23.09 17.78
C LYS A 234 -8.31 21.62 18.06
N PRO A 235 -8.29 21.19 19.34
CA PRO A 235 -8.05 19.79 19.70
C PRO A 235 -9.02 18.79 19.06
N GLU A 236 -10.28 19.20 18.85
CA GLU A 236 -11.32 18.37 18.24
C GLU A 236 -11.22 18.25 16.72
N THR A 237 -10.39 19.06 16.06
CA THR A 237 -10.21 18.99 14.59
C THR A 237 -9.48 17.71 14.22
N ASN A 238 -10.17 16.87 13.44
CA ASN A 238 -9.66 15.58 13.00
C ASN A 238 -8.60 15.75 11.92
N ILE A 239 -7.59 14.88 11.92
CA ILE A 239 -6.49 14.90 10.96
C ILE A 239 -6.30 13.51 10.33
N HIS A 240 -6.27 13.47 9.00
CA HIS A 240 -5.89 12.32 8.19
C HIS A 240 -4.52 12.58 7.56
N LEU A 241 -3.56 11.65 7.69
CA LEU A 241 -2.27 11.77 7.00
C LEU A 241 -2.28 10.99 5.69
N LEU A 242 -2.16 11.72 4.56
CA LEU A 242 -2.18 11.10 3.23
C LEU A 242 -0.85 10.41 2.91
N GLY A 243 -0.91 9.16 2.46
CA GLY A 243 0.25 8.39 2.00
C GLY A 243 1.30 8.13 3.08
N PHE A 244 0.89 8.03 4.34
CA PHE A 244 1.82 7.88 5.46
C PHE A 244 2.45 6.48 5.50
N ALA A 245 3.76 6.41 5.21
CA ALA A 245 4.50 5.16 5.08
C ALA A 245 5.52 4.89 6.21
N LYS A 246 5.43 5.57 7.37
CA LYS A 246 6.41 5.47 8.47
C LYS A 246 5.97 4.51 9.58
N ALA A 247 5.62 3.30 9.18
CA ALA A 247 5.14 2.22 10.04
C ALA A 247 5.96 2.02 11.33
N GLU A 248 7.28 2.06 11.22
CA GLU A 248 8.22 1.79 12.33
C GLU A 248 8.24 2.91 13.39
N ASN A 249 7.88 4.13 12.99
CA ASN A 249 7.92 5.32 13.84
C ASN A 249 6.53 5.72 14.32
N ILE A 250 5.49 4.91 14.07
CA ILE A 250 4.10 5.28 14.36
C ILE A 250 3.87 5.63 15.84
N HIS A 251 4.63 5.01 16.74
CA HIS A 251 4.60 5.27 18.18
C HIS A 251 5.00 6.71 18.53
N GLU A 252 5.85 7.35 17.71
CA GLU A 252 6.29 8.74 17.91
C GLU A 252 5.15 9.74 17.61
N PHE A 253 4.14 9.32 16.84
CA PHE A 253 3.07 10.19 16.35
C PHE A 253 1.78 10.14 17.19
N THR A 254 1.71 9.31 18.22
CA THR A 254 0.48 9.11 19.02
C THR A 254 0.03 10.38 19.75
N GLY A 255 0.97 11.26 20.12
CA GLY A 255 0.70 12.51 20.85
C GLY A 255 0.06 13.63 20.03
N TYR A 256 -0.01 13.51 18.70
CA TYR A 256 -0.54 14.58 17.83
C TYR A 256 -2.05 14.49 17.58
N GLY A 257 -2.76 13.56 18.22
CA GLY A 257 -4.21 13.41 18.01
C GLY A 257 -4.58 13.09 16.55
N ILE A 258 -3.79 12.25 15.87
CA ILE A 258 -4.08 11.84 14.49
C ILE A 258 -5.29 10.90 14.48
N THR A 259 -6.32 11.27 13.71
CA THR A 259 -7.56 10.50 13.62
C THR A 259 -7.38 9.28 12.74
N SER A 260 -6.69 9.42 11.61
CA SER A 260 -6.46 8.34 10.65
C SER A 260 -5.25 8.59 9.74
N PHE A 261 -4.83 7.57 9.01
CA PHE A 261 -3.86 7.69 7.91
C PHE A 261 -4.08 6.59 6.90
N ASP A 262 -3.60 6.77 5.66
CA ASP A 262 -3.59 5.70 4.66
C ASP A 262 -2.18 5.21 4.33
N SER A 263 -2.07 3.94 3.93
CA SER A 263 -0.83 3.38 3.41
C SER A 263 -1.06 2.14 2.54
N THR A 264 -0.38 2.07 1.40
CA THR A 264 -0.23 0.83 0.62
C THR A 264 1.12 0.14 0.90
N SER A 265 1.99 0.73 1.73
CA SER A 265 3.38 0.27 1.90
C SER A 265 3.53 -1.19 2.37
N PRO A 266 2.74 -1.70 3.35
CA PRO A 266 2.87 -3.10 3.78
C PRO A 266 2.64 -4.09 2.63
N LEU A 267 1.65 -3.80 1.78
CA LEU A 267 1.33 -4.58 0.60
C LEU A 267 2.45 -4.46 -0.45
N ILE A 268 2.80 -3.22 -0.85
CA ILE A 268 3.80 -2.97 -1.90
C ILE A 268 5.17 -3.58 -1.55
N ARG A 269 5.59 -3.51 -0.28
CA ARG A 269 6.87 -4.08 0.16
C ARG A 269 6.92 -5.60 -0.05
N ALA A 270 5.79 -6.31 0.00
CA ALA A 270 5.74 -7.73 -0.32
C ALA A 270 6.23 -8.05 -1.75
N PHE A 271 6.14 -7.10 -2.68
CA PHE A 271 6.54 -7.25 -4.08
C PHE A 271 7.85 -6.54 -4.42
N LYS A 272 8.01 -5.31 -3.95
CA LYS A 272 9.09 -4.40 -4.39
C LYS A 272 10.31 -4.41 -3.48
N ASP A 273 10.15 -4.75 -2.20
CA ASP A 273 11.28 -4.78 -1.27
C ASP A 273 12.08 -6.07 -1.45
N ALA A 274 13.39 -5.94 -1.57
CA ALA A 274 14.29 -7.07 -1.78
C ALA A 274 14.67 -7.79 -0.47
N LYS A 275 14.48 -7.15 0.69
CA LYS A 275 15.01 -7.62 1.99
C LYS A 275 13.92 -7.74 3.05
N CYS A 276 13.01 -6.78 3.10
CA CYS A 276 12.02 -6.64 4.16
C CYS A 276 10.61 -6.75 3.58
N ASN A 277 10.29 -7.93 3.05
CA ASN A 277 9.06 -8.18 2.30
C ASN A 277 8.11 -9.18 2.99
N TYR A 278 8.49 -9.73 4.14
CA TYR A 278 7.61 -10.46 5.05
C TYR A 278 7.71 -9.87 6.46
N TYR A 279 6.58 -9.44 7.03
CA TYR A 279 6.54 -8.75 8.32
C TYR A 279 6.27 -9.76 9.45
N MET A 280 6.87 -9.53 10.61
CA MET A 280 6.58 -10.29 11.81
C MET A 280 6.47 -9.34 13.00
N GLY A 281 5.36 -9.44 13.73
CA GLY A 281 5.20 -8.73 14.99
C GLY A 281 6.03 -9.38 16.09
N ASN A 282 6.54 -8.57 17.01
CA ASN A 282 7.28 -9.04 18.17
C ASN A 282 6.80 -8.33 19.46
N ASN A 283 7.51 -8.57 20.56
CA ASN A 283 7.17 -7.97 21.86
C ASN A 283 7.66 -6.53 22.04
N THR A 284 8.37 -5.98 21.07
CA THR A 284 8.93 -4.62 21.10
C THR A 284 8.04 -3.61 20.35
N SER A 285 8.46 -2.35 20.33
CA SER A 285 7.84 -1.28 19.54
C SER A 285 8.18 -1.31 18.05
N LYS A 286 8.92 -2.33 17.58
CA LYS A 286 9.34 -2.47 16.18
C LYS A 286 8.82 -3.77 15.56
N LEU A 287 8.75 -3.79 14.23
CA LEU A 287 8.49 -5.00 13.46
C LEU A 287 9.80 -5.70 13.10
N ASP A 288 9.78 -7.03 13.12
CA ASP A 288 10.83 -7.85 12.51
C ASP A 288 10.51 -8.07 11.03
N TYR A 289 11.57 -8.21 10.23
CA TYR A 289 11.46 -8.36 8.79
C TYR A 289 12.25 -9.54 8.28
N TYR A 290 11.63 -10.28 7.38
CA TYR A 290 12.20 -11.45 6.73
C TYR A 290 12.22 -11.27 5.21
N THR A 291 13.16 -11.97 4.57
CA THR A 291 13.28 -12.02 3.11
C THR A 291 12.57 -13.26 2.56
N ALA A 292 11.61 -13.05 1.67
CA ALA A 292 10.96 -14.10 0.90
C ALA A 292 11.95 -14.81 -0.04
N ILE A 293 11.80 -16.13 -0.17
CA ILE A 293 12.69 -17.01 -0.92
C ILE A 293 12.30 -16.98 -2.39
N ARG A 294 13.18 -16.47 -3.25
CA ARG A 294 12.91 -16.31 -4.68
C ARG A 294 13.09 -17.64 -5.41
N ILE A 295 11.99 -18.15 -5.97
CA ILE A 295 11.97 -19.32 -6.86
C ILE A 295 11.20 -18.91 -8.13
N PRO A 296 11.83 -18.14 -9.04
CA PRO A 296 11.15 -17.64 -10.25
C PRO A 296 10.61 -18.79 -11.11
N GLN A 297 9.54 -18.54 -11.87
CA GLN A 297 9.00 -19.54 -12.80
C GLN A 297 9.92 -19.72 -14.00
N ALA A 298 10.41 -20.94 -14.23
CA ALA A 298 11.39 -21.26 -15.28
C ALA A 298 10.95 -20.79 -16.67
N ILE A 299 9.67 -20.99 -17.00
CA ILE A 299 9.09 -20.77 -18.33
C ILE A 299 8.12 -19.57 -18.42
N GLU A 300 7.97 -18.81 -17.34
CA GLU A 300 7.12 -17.59 -17.33
C GLU A 300 7.90 -16.33 -16.97
N ASN A 301 9.05 -16.46 -16.30
CA ASN A 301 9.86 -15.30 -15.92
C ASN A 301 10.50 -14.66 -17.18
N PRO A 302 10.25 -13.37 -17.48
CA PRO A 302 10.75 -12.74 -18.69
C PRO A 302 12.28 -12.77 -18.85
N ARG A 303 13.02 -12.66 -17.74
CA ARG A 303 14.49 -12.68 -17.77
C ARG A 303 15.02 -14.08 -18.11
N LEU A 304 14.44 -15.12 -17.50
CA LEU A 304 14.82 -16.51 -17.78
C LEU A 304 14.46 -16.90 -19.21
N MET A 305 13.26 -16.52 -19.67
CA MET A 305 12.82 -16.72 -21.05
C MET A 305 13.74 -16.03 -22.07
N GLN A 306 14.27 -14.84 -21.75
CA GLN A 306 15.24 -14.18 -22.59
C GLN A 306 16.58 -14.94 -22.63
N GLY A 307 17.05 -15.49 -21.50
CA GLY A 307 18.25 -16.32 -21.45
C GLY A 307 18.11 -17.62 -22.25
N ILE A 308 16.95 -18.28 -22.16
CA ILE A 308 16.61 -19.47 -22.96
C ILE A 308 16.66 -19.13 -24.45
N LYS A 309 16.02 -18.03 -24.88
CA LYS A 309 16.02 -17.58 -26.28
C LYS A 309 17.42 -17.24 -26.80
N LYS A 310 18.33 -16.80 -25.91
CA LYS A 310 19.74 -16.50 -26.24
C LYS A 310 20.63 -17.74 -26.22
N GLY A 311 20.12 -18.90 -25.81
CA GLY A 311 20.91 -20.12 -25.64
C GLY A 311 21.85 -20.11 -24.43
N THR A 312 21.73 -19.14 -23.52
CA THR A 312 22.58 -19.06 -22.31
C THR A 312 22.02 -19.88 -21.15
N LEU A 313 20.76 -20.31 -21.24
CA LEU A 313 20.08 -21.14 -20.25
C LEU A 313 19.37 -22.31 -20.93
N SER A 314 19.43 -23.50 -20.32
CA SER A 314 18.62 -24.65 -20.73
C SER A 314 17.25 -24.61 -20.06
N ALA A 315 16.18 -24.70 -20.85
CA ALA A 315 14.82 -24.77 -20.33
C ALA A 315 14.60 -26.05 -19.50
N GLU A 316 15.14 -27.18 -19.95
CA GLU A 316 15.06 -28.46 -19.25
C GLU A 316 15.76 -28.40 -17.89
N GLU A 317 16.98 -27.86 -17.84
CA GLU A 317 17.73 -27.74 -16.60
C GLU A 317 17.04 -26.81 -15.61
N LEU A 318 16.49 -25.68 -16.09
CA LEU A 318 15.71 -24.76 -15.27
C LEU A 318 14.48 -25.45 -14.66
N GLN A 319 13.73 -26.24 -15.42
CA GLN A 319 12.55 -26.94 -14.93
C GLN A 319 12.89 -28.02 -13.91
N ILE A 320 13.98 -28.78 -14.13
CA ILE A 320 14.44 -29.81 -13.19
C ILE A 320 14.83 -29.18 -11.85
N LYS A 321 15.68 -28.15 -11.87
CA LYS A 321 16.16 -27.48 -10.65
C LYS A 321 15.06 -26.67 -9.96
N GLU A 322 14.15 -26.07 -10.71
CA GLU A 322 12.95 -25.41 -10.16
C GLU A 322 12.08 -26.39 -9.35
N LYS A 323 11.77 -27.55 -9.94
CA LYS A 323 10.99 -28.60 -9.26
C LYS A 323 11.70 -29.09 -8.00
N ALA A 324 13.01 -29.29 -8.06
CA ALA A 324 13.82 -29.66 -6.90
C ALA A 324 13.78 -28.58 -5.80
N ALA A 325 13.92 -27.30 -6.16
CA ALA A 325 13.86 -26.19 -5.21
C ALA A 325 12.48 -26.07 -4.52
N LEU A 326 11.38 -26.23 -5.27
CA LEU A 326 10.03 -26.23 -4.73
C LEU A 326 9.76 -27.42 -3.81
N LEU A 327 10.25 -28.61 -4.18
CA LEU A 327 10.12 -29.79 -3.33
C LEU A 327 10.93 -29.62 -2.03
N ALA A 328 12.19 -29.20 -2.15
CA ALA A 328 13.08 -29.01 -0.99
C ALA A 328 12.50 -28.03 0.03
N ILE A 329 11.96 -26.87 -0.39
CA ILE A 329 11.39 -25.90 0.56
C ILE A 329 10.11 -26.42 1.24
N ARG A 330 9.31 -27.25 0.54
CA ARG A 330 8.10 -27.88 1.10
C ARG A 330 8.42 -29.04 2.03
N ASP A 331 9.46 -29.82 1.72
CA ASP A 331 9.95 -30.88 2.60
C ASP A 331 10.60 -30.29 3.86
N TYR A 332 11.31 -29.16 3.72
CA TYR A 332 11.84 -28.39 4.86
C TYR A 332 10.75 -27.87 5.80
N ASP A 333 9.61 -27.42 5.25
CA ASP A 333 8.44 -27.02 6.04
C ASP A 333 7.91 -28.18 6.88
N LYS A 334 7.88 -29.39 6.30
CA LYS A 334 7.47 -30.63 6.96
C LYS A 334 8.55 -31.27 7.84
N ASN A 335 9.72 -30.64 7.99
CA ASN A 335 10.89 -31.17 8.70
C ASN A 335 11.42 -32.51 8.10
N LEU A 336 11.21 -32.74 6.81
CA LEU A 336 11.73 -33.90 6.07
C LEU A 336 13.13 -33.63 5.48
N LEU A 337 13.52 -32.36 5.38
CA LEU A 337 14.83 -31.93 4.93
C LEU A 337 15.43 -30.96 5.96
N ASP A 338 16.74 -31.02 6.17
CA ASP A 338 17.44 -30.10 7.08
C ASP A 338 17.79 -28.76 6.39
N PHE A 339 18.29 -27.80 7.18
CA PHE A 339 18.60 -26.45 6.71
C PHE A 339 19.68 -26.44 5.62
N ASP A 340 20.77 -27.17 5.81
CA ASP A 340 21.93 -27.12 4.91
C ASP A 340 21.59 -27.79 3.57
N SER A 341 20.92 -28.94 3.63
CA SER A 341 20.41 -29.66 2.45
C SER A 341 19.41 -28.81 1.66
N THR A 342 18.48 -28.14 2.35
CA THR A 342 17.50 -27.24 1.70
C THR A 342 18.20 -26.05 1.03
N LEU A 343 19.11 -25.41 1.76
CA LEU A 343 19.85 -24.25 1.27
C LEU A 343 20.69 -24.60 0.03
N ALA A 344 21.34 -25.77 0.02
CA ALA A 344 22.12 -26.24 -1.11
C ALA A 344 21.28 -26.33 -2.40
N VAL A 345 20.07 -26.91 -2.33
CA VAL A 345 19.17 -27.03 -3.48
C VAL A 345 18.66 -25.65 -3.95
N LEU A 346 18.33 -24.75 -3.01
CA LEU A 346 17.91 -23.39 -3.34
C LEU A 346 19.03 -22.59 -4.01
N VAL A 347 20.27 -22.73 -3.52
CA VAL A 347 21.46 -22.07 -4.09
C VAL A 347 21.78 -22.61 -5.48
N ASP A 348 21.62 -23.91 -5.70
CA ASP A 348 21.80 -24.52 -7.02
C ASP A 348 20.85 -23.92 -8.07
N TYR A 349 19.56 -23.77 -7.74
CA TYR A 349 18.62 -23.10 -8.63
C TYR A 349 18.94 -21.60 -8.78
N LEU A 350 19.25 -20.90 -7.69
CA LEU A 350 19.62 -19.49 -7.72
C LEU A 350 20.80 -19.24 -8.66
N ARG A 351 21.86 -20.07 -8.57
CA ARG A 351 23.06 -19.96 -9.42
C ARG A 351 22.69 -20.04 -10.90
N LEU A 352 21.85 -21.00 -11.28
CA LEU A 352 21.36 -21.12 -12.66
C LEU A 352 20.53 -19.91 -13.10
N THR A 353 19.68 -19.35 -12.22
CA THR A 353 18.90 -18.16 -12.58
C THR A 353 19.77 -16.90 -12.74
N LEU A 354 20.91 -16.82 -12.05
CA LEU A 354 21.84 -15.69 -12.13
C LEU A 354 22.78 -15.78 -13.34
N SER A 355 23.17 -17.00 -13.76
CA SER A 355 24.11 -17.21 -14.89
C SER A 355 23.59 -16.65 -16.23
N GLY A 356 22.27 -16.50 -16.38
CA GLY A 356 21.68 -15.83 -17.54
C GLY A 356 21.97 -14.32 -17.63
N SER A 357 22.49 -13.72 -16.55
CA SER A 357 22.75 -12.27 -16.45
C SER A 357 24.14 -11.91 -15.95
N ILE A 358 24.82 -12.80 -15.23
CA ILE A 358 26.13 -12.56 -14.61
C ILE A 358 27.12 -13.58 -15.19
N SER A 359 28.11 -13.07 -15.94
CA SER A 359 29.16 -13.90 -16.53
C SER A 359 30.39 -14.06 -15.64
N SER A 360 30.60 -13.15 -14.67
CA SER A 360 31.76 -13.17 -13.78
C SER A 360 31.52 -14.10 -12.59
N SER A 361 32.36 -15.12 -12.42
CA SER A 361 32.28 -16.05 -11.29
C SER A 361 32.41 -15.35 -9.93
N ILE A 362 33.24 -14.29 -9.84
CA ILE A 362 33.40 -13.52 -8.60
C ILE A 362 32.13 -12.75 -8.25
N GLU A 363 31.48 -12.14 -9.25
CA GLU A 363 30.23 -11.40 -9.04
C GLU A 363 29.08 -12.35 -8.70
N MET A 364 29.03 -13.53 -9.34
CA MET A 364 28.05 -14.57 -9.06
C MET A 364 28.14 -15.06 -7.61
N GLU A 365 29.32 -15.41 -7.12
CA GLU A 365 29.50 -15.85 -5.73
C GLU A 365 29.17 -14.75 -4.71
N LYS A 366 29.47 -13.47 -5.03
CA LYS A 366 29.07 -12.33 -4.19
C LYS A 366 27.55 -12.20 -4.10
N GLU A 367 26.83 -12.29 -5.23
CA GLU A 367 25.37 -12.20 -5.22
C GLU A 367 24.72 -13.42 -4.55
N ILE A 368 25.24 -14.65 -4.77
CA ILE A 368 24.79 -15.85 -4.05
C ILE A 368 24.97 -15.67 -2.55
N ALA A 369 26.16 -15.28 -2.08
CA ALA A 369 26.43 -15.08 -0.66
C ALA A 369 25.50 -14.04 -0.03
N LYS A 370 25.22 -12.95 -0.75
CA LYS A 370 24.24 -11.93 -0.34
C LYS A 370 22.83 -12.50 -0.23
N HIS A 371 22.37 -13.28 -1.20
CA HIS A 371 21.06 -13.92 -1.17
C HIS A 371 20.95 -14.92 -0.02
N VAL A 372 21.96 -15.78 0.18
CA VAL A 372 22.04 -16.74 1.29
C VAL A 372 21.94 -16.02 2.63
N ARG A 373 22.71 -14.94 2.82
CA ARG A 373 22.66 -14.13 4.06
C ARG A 373 21.27 -13.56 4.32
N LEU A 374 20.55 -13.13 3.29
CA LEU A 374 19.22 -12.55 3.41
C LEU A 374 18.13 -13.59 3.74
N ILE A 375 18.18 -14.77 3.12
CA ILE A 375 17.15 -15.81 3.32
C ILE A 375 17.42 -16.72 4.53
N SER A 376 18.67 -16.79 5.01
CA SER A 376 19.03 -17.66 6.13
C SER A 376 18.21 -17.40 7.40
N PRO A 377 18.00 -16.15 7.85
CA PRO A 377 17.12 -15.87 8.99
C PRO A 377 15.70 -16.38 8.76
N THR A 378 15.15 -16.19 7.55
CA THR A 378 13.82 -16.70 7.19
C THR A 378 13.74 -18.22 7.35
N LEU A 379 14.70 -18.95 6.80
CA LEU A 379 14.74 -20.41 6.87
C LEU A 379 14.93 -20.93 8.30
N ARG A 380 15.81 -20.30 9.10
CA ARG A 380 16.10 -20.73 10.48
C ARG A 380 14.93 -20.44 11.41
N ASP A 381 14.34 -19.25 11.31
CA ASP A 381 13.30 -18.82 12.24
C ASP A 381 11.92 -19.36 11.89
N LYS A 382 11.71 -19.83 10.65
CA LYS A 382 10.42 -20.33 10.13
C LYS A 382 9.23 -19.42 10.50
N PRO A 383 9.27 -18.10 10.19
CA PRO A 383 8.27 -17.15 10.68
C PRO A 383 6.84 -17.46 10.20
N TRP A 384 6.69 -18.13 9.06
CA TRP A 384 5.39 -18.58 8.53
C TRP A 384 4.72 -19.66 9.39
N GLN A 385 5.49 -20.42 10.18
CA GLN A 385 4.95 -21.40 11.13
C GLN A 385 4.60 -20.73 12.47
N LYS A 386 5.27 -19.62 12.79
CA LYS A 386 5.05 -18.87 14.03
C LYS A 386 3.83 -17.95 13.93
N CYS A 387 3.62 -17.32 12.78
CA CYS A 387 2.50 -16.40 12.59
C CYS A 387 1.15 -17.14 12.52
N GLN A 388 0.19 -16.67 13.30
CA GLN A 388 -1.17 -17.25 13.39
C GLN A 388 -2.23 -16.45 12.62
N CYS A 389 -1.83 -15.71 11.58
CA CYS A 389 -2.82 -15.01 10.75
C CYS A 389 -3.49 -15.97 9.76
N SER A 390 -4.70 -15.63 9.29
CA SER A 390 -5.47 -16.45 8.36
C SER A 390 -4.70 -16.84 7.09
N ILE A 391 -3.83 -15.96 6.59
CA ILE A 391 -2.98 -16.25 5.42
C ILE A 391 -1.92 -17.30 5.75
N CYS A 392 -1.17 -17.15 6.85
CA CYS A 392 -0.13 -18.11 7.21
C CYS A 392 -0.73 -19.47 7.58
N GLN A 393 -1.90 -19.50 8.22
CA GLN A 393 -2.60 -20.74 8.54
C GLN A 393 -3.08 -21.49 7.28
N SER A 394 -3.53 -20.77 6.25
CA SER A 394 -4.05 -21.40 5.02
C SER A 394 -2.97 -21.70 3.98
N ALA A 395 -1.98 -20.82 3.81
CA ALA A 395 -0.95 -20.96 2.77
C ALA A 395 0.41 -21.43 3.30
N GLY A 396 0.68 -21.30 4.61
CA GLY A 396 1.93 -21.75 5.24
C GLY A 396 3.18 -21.24 4.52
N ILE A 397 4.09 -22.16 4.20
CA ILE A 397 5.35 -21.90 3.50
C ILE A 397 5.15 -21.17 2.16
N GLU A 398 4.01 -21.35 1.49
CA GLU A 398 3.73 -20.73 0.20
C GLU A 398 3.69 -19.20 0.29
N THR A 399 3.42 -18.64 1.49
CA THR A 399 3.48 -17.20 1.74
C THR A 399 4.90 -16.63 1.60
N ILE A 400 5.93 -17.43 1.90
CA ILE A 400 7.34 -17.03 1.92
C ILE A 400 8.01 -17.22 0.55
N ILE A 401 7.44 -18.05 -0.32
CA ILE A 401 7.96 -18.24 -1.66
C ILE A 401 7.62 -17.00 -2.51
N PHE A 402 8.63 -16.30 -2.99
CA PHE A 402 8.49 -15.18 -3.92
C PHE A 402 8.36 -15.76 -5.34
N ARG A 403 7.11 -15.97 -5.77
CA ARG A 403 6.74 -16.60 -7.06
C ARG A 403 5.27 -16.36 -7.36
N ALA A 404 4.95 -16.06 -8.62
CA ALA A 404 3.58 -15.79 -9.09
C ALA A 404 2.86 -14.64 -8.33
N SER A 405 1.79 -14.11 -8.91
CA SER A 405 1.07 -12.98 -8.31
C SER A 405 0.33 -13.38 -7.02
N ASN A 406 -0.30 -14.56 -7.00
CA ASN A 406 -1.15 -15.02 -5.89
C ASN A 406 -0.41 -15.14 -4.55
N ARG A 407 0.80 -15.73 -4.52
CA ARG A 407 1.61 -15.81 -3.28
C ARG A 407 2.06 -14.44 -2.82
N ASN A 408 2.52 -13.61 -3.74
CA ASN A 408 3.05 -12.30 -3.42
C ASN A 408 1.95 -11.38 -2.86
N LYS A 409 0.74 -11.43 -3.41
CA LYS A 409 -0.44 -10.73 -2.87
C LYS A 409 -0.86 -11.25 -1.50
N ARG A 410 -0.93 -12.57 -1.30
CA ARG A 410 -1.20 -13.16 0.01
C ARG A 410 -0.17 -12.71 1.06
N ARG A 411 1.12 -12.67 0.72
CA ARG A 411 2.15 -12.09 1.60
C ARG A 411 1.90 -10.61 1.89
N GLY A 412 1.45 -9.85 0.90
CA GLY A 412 0.98 -8.48 1.10
C GLY A 412 -0.18 -8.38 2.09
N PHE A 413 -1.18 -9.26 2.00
CA PHE A 413 -2.30 -9.32 2.93
C PHE A 413 -1.82 -9.66 4.34
N HIS A 414 -0.96 -10.67 4.48
CA HIS A 414 -0.26 -10.97 5.73
C HIS A 414 0.43 -9.74 6.32
N ASN A 415 1.20 -9.00 5.51
CA ASN A 415 1.89 -7.79 5.98
C ASN A 415 0.91 -6.71 6.45
N LEU A 416 -0.22 -6.51 5.75
CA LEU A 416 -1.28 -5.59 6.18
C LEU A 416 -1.81 -5.99 7.57
N GLY A 417 -2.15 -7.26 7.77
CA GLY A 417 -2.68 -7.74 9.06
C GLY A 417 -1.66 -7.70 10.20
N VAL A 418 -0.39 -8.00 9.94
CA VAL A 418 0.68 -7.82 10.93
C VAL A 418 0.86 -6.36 11.30
N TYR A 419 0.87 -5.47 10.30
CA TYR A 419 1.02 -4.04 10.50
C TYR A 419 -0.14 -3.44 11.31
N HIS A 420 -1.38 -3.80 10.98
CA HIS A 420 -2.56 -3.35 11.70
C HIS A 420 -2.55 -3.80 13.16
N ARG A 421 -2.23 -5.08 13.44
CA ARG A 421 -2.08 -5.56 14.84
C ARG A 421 -0.99 -4.82 15.60
N HIS A 422 0.14 -4.53 14.94
CA HIS A 422 1.23 -3.76 15.54
C HIS A 422 0.78 -2.33 15.88
N LEU A 423 0.05 -1.67 14.98
CA LEU A 423 -0.56 -0.37 15.22
C LEU A 423 -1.48 -0.40 16.44
N GLN A 424 -2.42 -1.35 16.50
CA GLN A 424 -3.37 -1.44 17.61
C GLN A 424 -2.66 -1.60 18.96
N LYS A 425 -1.67 -2.52 19.03
CA LYS A 425 -0.84 -2.71 20.23
C LYS A 425 -0.12 -1.42 20.64
N THR A 426 0.47 -0.70 19.68
CA THR A 426 1.15 0.57 19.95
C THR A 426 0.20 1.63 20.50
N LEU A 427 -1.02 1.73 19.95
CA LEU A 427 -2.05 2.67 20.42
C LEU A 427 -2.61 2.30 21.80
N GLU A 428 -2.69 1.02 22.13
CA GLU A 428 -3.08 0.55 23.47
C GLU A 428 -2.03 0.90 24.52
N LEU A 429 -0.75 0.68 24.20
CA LEU A 429 0.37 1.01 25.09
C LEU A 429 0.52 2.52 25.32
N SER A 430 0.20 3.36 24.33
CA SER A 430 0.30 4.83 24.50
C SER A 430 -0.81 5.45 25.36
N LYS A 431 -1.85 4.68 25.71
CA LYS A 431 -2.96 5.13 26.57
C LYS A 431 -2.72 4.81 28.05
N GLN A 432 -1.76 3.92 28.35
CA GLN A 432 -1.30 3.60 29.69
C GLN A 432 -0.20 4.58 30.08
#